data_AF-A0A7W9WCF2-F1
#
_entry.id   AF-A0A7W9WCF2-F1
#
_cell.length_a   1.000
_cell.length_b   1.000
_cell.length_c   1.000
_cell.angle_alpha   90.00
_cell.angle_beta   90.00
_cell.angle_gamma   90.00
#
_symmetry.space_group_name_H-M   'P 1'
#
loop_
_entity.id
_entity.type
_entity.pdbx_description
1 polymer ?
#
loop_
_entity_poly.entity_id
_entity_poly.type
_entity_poly.pdbx_seq_one_letter_code
_entity_poly.pdbx_strand_id
1 'polypeptide(L)'
;MLAHTLLASYDLLETLRIRLKEGRSFSPRFRSDTAGIVVNEALVAGLGMTQPVGQWLGQARILGVVRDFHYESLHEEVRPLMVRLEPQAGTLMVKLQPGQEQATLGRLQKLYTAYAPGFTLEYQFLETDYQAQYAAERRVAVLSRYFASLAILISCLGLPFGQFAERRCLESRAPPGPQAPPPHRLCKTALVWAPWFFRAPAAVGRP
;
A
#
# COMPACT_ATOMS: atom_id res chain seq x y z
N MET A 1 21.16 1.94 1.09
CA MET A 1 20.00 1.07 0.80
C MET A 1 19.68 0.33 2.09
N LEU A 2 18.61 0.68 2.80
CA LEU A 2 18.24 -0.01 4.04
C LEU A 2 17.49 -1.30 3.64
N ALA A 3 18.18 -2.44 3.70
CA ALA A 3 17.53 -3.73 3.56
C ALA A 3 16.85 -4.08 4.88
N HIS A 4 15.58 -4.49 4.83
CA HIS A 4 14.88 -4.95 6.02
C HIS A 4 15.43 -6.33 6.43
N THR A 5 15.70 -6.53 7.72
CA THR A 5 16.15 -7.84 8.22
C THR A 5 14.99 -8.55 8.89
N LEU A 6 14.63 -9.71 8.36
CA LEU A 6 13.64 -10.58 8.95
C LEU A 6 14.34 -11.75 9.63
N LEU A 7 14.04 -11.95 10.92
CA LEU A 7 14.52 -13.08 11.69
C LEU A 7 13.53 -14.23 11.50
N ALA A 8 14.02 -15.37 11.02
CA ALA A 8 13.19 -16.51 10.67
C ALA A 8 13.68 -17.80 11.33
N SER A 9 12.73 -18.70 11.57
CA SER A 9 13.00 -20.10 11.86
C SER A 9 13.21 -20.90 10.56
N TYR A 10 13.73 -22.12 10.69
CA TYR A 10 14.01 -23.01 9.55
C TYR A 10 12.80 -23.20 8.62
N ASP A 11 11.60 -23.32 9.19
CA ASP A 11 10.38 -23.70 8.47
C ASP A 11 9.52 -22.50 8.03
N LEU A 12 9.99 -21.26 8.27
CA LEU A 12 9.22 -20.06 7.97
C LEU A 12 8.89 -19.94 6.48
N LEU A 13 9.86 -20.22 5.61
CA LEU A 13 9.69 -20.17 4.15
C LEU A 13 8.65 -21.20 3.66
N GLU A 14 8.64 -22.39 4.24
CA GLU A 14 7.68 -23.45 3.91
C GLU A 14 6.27 -23.12 4.43
N THR A 15 6.19 -22.58 5.65
CA THR A 15 4.95 -22.14 6.30
C THR A 15 4.27 -21.05 5.46
N LEU A 16 5.05 -20.06 5.02
CA LEU A 16 4.59 -18.98 4.14
C LEU A 16 4.42 -19.40 2.68
N ARG A 17 4.83 -20.61 2.30
CA ARG A 17 4.83 -21.11 0.91
C ARG A 17 5.57 -20.19 -0.06
N ILE A 18 6.65 -19.58 0.42
CA ILE A 18 7.49 -18.72 -0.41
C ILE A 18 8.28 -19.61 -1.37
N ARG A 19 8.24 -19.27 -2.67
CA ARG A 19 8.97 -20.02 -3.69
C ARG A 19 10.44 -19.61 -3.66
N LEU A 20 11.31 -20.60 -3.53
CA LEU A 20 12.74 -20.42 -3.75
C LEU A 20 13.00 -20.25 -5.25
N LYS A 21 13.75 -19.23 -5.65
CA LYS A 21 14.21 -19.02 -7.03
C LYS A 21 15.50 -19.80 -7.28
N GLU A 22 16.47 -19.63 -6.38
CA GLU A 22 17.82 -20.18 -6.50
C GLU A 22 18.40 -20.57 -5.14
N GLY A 23 19.32 -21.53 -5.12
CA GLY A 23 20.03 -21.96 -3.91
C GLY A 23 19.24 -22.91 -3.01
N ARG A 24 19.37 -22.75 -1.69
CA ARG A 24 18.70 -23.61 -0.70
C ARG A 24 18.02 -22.80 0.42
N SER A 25 17.00 -23.40 1.03
CA SER A 25 16.43 -22.92 2.30
C SER A 25 17.33 -23.28 3.49
N PHE A 26 17.07 -22.66 4.64
CA PHE A 26 17.73 -23.02 5.91
C PHE A 26 17.43 -24.47 6.27
N SER A 27 18.45 -25.23 6.69
CA SER A 27 18.25 -26.60 7.15
C SER A 27 18.92 -26.84 8.51
N PRO A 28 18.24 -27.52 9.45
CA PRO A 28 18.81 -27.84 10.76
C PRO A 28 20.01 -28.80 10.67
N ARG A 29 20.21 -29.46 9.52
CA ARG A 29 21.34 -30.35 9.27
C ARG A 29 22.69 -29.61 9.17
N PHE A 30 22.66 -28.30 8.87
CA PHE A 30 23.87 -27.51 8.67
C PHE A 30 23.97 -26.43 9.75
N ARG A 31 24.76 -26.68 10.81
CA ARG A 31 25.03 -25.67 11.86
C ARG A 31 25.72 -24.39 11.35
N SER A 32 26.34 -24.44 10.17
CA SER A 32 26.92 -23.27 9.49
C SER A 32 25.86 -22.30 8.96
N ASP A 33 24.60 -22.73 8.83
CA ASP A 33 23.52 -21.91 8.25
C ASP A 33 23.10 -20.75 9.18
N THR A 34 23.48 -20.78 10.47
CA THR A 34 23.26 -19.68 11.43
C THR A 34 23.98 -18.38 11.02
N ALA A 35 25.08 -18.49 10.25
CA ALA A 35 25.78 -17.34 9.69
C ALA A 35 25.32 -17.00 8.25
N GLY A 36 24.40 -17.79 7.69
CA GLY A 36 23.88 -17.60 6.35
C GLY A 36 22.66 -16.68 6.32
N ILE A 37 22.43 -16.09 5.15
CA ILE A 37 21.25 -15.27 4.86
C ILE A 37 20.55 -15.76 3.59
N VAL A 38 19.24 -15.58 3.55
CA VAL A 38 18.41 -15.77 2.35
C VAL A 38 17.90 -14.40 1.93
N VAL A 39 17.94 -14.08 0.65
CA VAL A 39 17.63 -12.74 0.13
C VAL A 39 16.50 -12.79 -0.90
N ASN A 40 15.77 -11.70 -1.10
CA ASN A 40 14.77 -11.62 -2.17
C ASN A 40 15.36 -11.12 -3.50
N GLU A 41 14.57 -11.23 -4.58
CA GLU A 41 14.98 -10.78 -5.91
C GLU A 41 15.21 -9.26 -5.94
N ALA A 42 14.37 -8.48 -5.23
CA ALA A 42 14.54 -7.03 -5.15
C ALA A 42 15.89 -6.60 -4.55
N LEU A 43 16.40 -7.32 -3.55
CA LEU A 43 17.73 -7.05 -2.99
C LEU A 43 18.84 -7.40 -4.00
N VAL A 44 18.73 -8.53 -4.69
CA VAL A 44 19.69 -8.95 -5.72
C VAL A 44 19.73 -7.94 -6.87
N ALA A 45 18.56 -7.49 -7.33
CA ALA A 45 18.43 -6.47 -8.36
C ALA A 45 19.00 -5.13 -7.90
N GLY A 46 18.72 -4.72 -6.66
CA GLY A 46 19.25 -3.50 -6.06
C GLY A 46 20.78 -3.49 -5.90
N LEU A 47 21.38 -4.67 -5.70
CA LEU A 47 22.83 -4.84 -5.61
C LEU A 47 23.51 -5.10 -6.97
N GLY A 48 22.75 -5.29 -8.05
CA GLY A 48 23.28 -5.60 -9.38
C GLY A 48 24.03 -6.94 -9.44
N MET A 49 23.69 -7.90 -8.58
CA MET A 49 24.36 -9.19 -8.51
C MET A 49 23.81 -10.17 -9.56
N THR A 50 24.69 -10.77 -10.37
CA THR A 50 24.33 -11.78 -11.38
C THR A 50 24.33 -13.21 -10.83
N GLN A 51 25.17 -13.51 -9.85
CA GLN A 51 25.23 -14.81 -9.16
C GLN A 51 25.24 -14.59 -7.65
N PRO A 52 24.06 -14.37 -7.03
CA PRO A 52 23.97 -14.04 -5.61
C PRO A 52 24.28 -15.22 -4.70
N VAL A 53 23.97 -16.45 -5.11
CA VAL A 53 24.15 -17.65 -4.27
C VAL A 53 25.63 -17.93 -4.05
N GLY A 54 26.03 -18.05 -2.78
CA GLY A 54 27.41 -18.31 -2.37
C GLY A 54 28.28 -17.07 -2.21
N GLN A 55 27.80 -15.88 -2.60
CA GLN A 55 28.49 -14.62 -2.34
C GLN A 55 28.37 -14.20 -0.86
N TRP A 56 29.31 -13.37 -0.44
CA TRP A 56 29.35 -12.80 0.90
C TRP A 56 28.79 -11.38 0.86
N LEU A 57 27.78 -11.13 1.69
CA LEU A 57 27.24 -9.80 1.94
C LEU A 57 27.65 -9.40 3.36
N GLY A 58 28.73 -8.62 3.45
CA GLY A 58 29.36 -8.32 4.73
C GLY A 58 29.95 -9.58 5.37
N GLN A 59 29.40 -9.99 6.52
CA GLN A 59 29.84 -11.18 7.27
C GLN A 59 28.93 -12.39 7.04
N ALA A 60 27.86 -12.24 6.25
CA ALA A 60 26.89 -13.31 6.01
C ALA A 60 27.02 -13.89 4.61
N ARG A 61 26.89 -15.20 4.49
CA ARG A 61 26.91 -15.90 3.19
C ARG A 61 25.49 -16.06 2.66
N ILE A 62 25.27 -15.70 1.39
CA ILE A 62 23.98 -15.88 0.74
C ILE A 62 23.78 -17.38 0.43
N LEU A 63 22.77 -17.98 1.06
CA LEU A 63 22.43 -19.41 0.91
C LEU A 63 21.42 -19.65 -0.21
N GLY A 64 20.55 -18.67 -0.46
CA GLY A 64 19.49 -18.80 -1.45
C GLY A 64 18.79 -17.47 -1.73
N VAL A 65 18.08 -17.45 -2.85
CA VAL A 65 17.24 -16.34 -3.29
C VAL A 65 15.80 -16.79 -3.34
N VAL A 66 14.93 -16.04 -2.67
CA VAL A 66 13.48 -16.24 -2.71
C VAL A 66 12.83 -15.29 -3.69
N ARG A 67 11.69 -15.70 -4.24
CA ARG A 67 10.84 -14.79 -5.02
C ARG A 67 10.35 -13.65 -4.15
N ASP A 68 10.13 -12.50 -4.78
CA ASP A 68 9.54 -11.33 -4.16
C ASP A 68 8.16 -11.63 -3.57
N PHE A 69 7.97 -11.29 -2.29
CA PHE A 69 6.72 -11.48 -1.57
C PHE A 69 6.39 -10.22 -0.76
N HIS A 70 5.09 -9.95 -0.60
CA HIS A 70 4.61 -8.81 0.17
C HIS A 70 4.52 -9.20 1.65
N TYR A 71 5.32 -8.56 2.50
CA TYR A 71 5.42 -8.90 3.92
C TYR A 71 4.81 -7.84 4.87
N GLU A 72 4.51 -6.64 4.37
CA GLU A 72 3.83 -5.57 5.14
C GLU A 72 2.47 -5.21 4.53
N SER A 73 2.46 -4.69 3.30
CA SER A 73 1.24 -4.30 2.59
C SER A 73 1.25 -4.86 1.16
N LEU A 74 0.08 -5.31 0.70
CA LEU A 74 -0.14 -5.72 -0.69
C LEU A 74 -0.07 -4.53 -1.67
N HIS A 75 -0.10 -3.30 -1.16
CA HIS A 75 -0.12 -2.07 -1.96
C HIS A 75 1.26 -1.40 -2.12
N GLU A 76 2.28 -1.85 -1.41
CA GLU A 76 3.63 -1.29 -1.51
C GLU A 76 4.53 -2.12 -2.42
N GLU A 77 5.47 -1.45 -3.09
CA GLU A 77 6.53 -2.12 -3.85
C GLU A 77 7.34 -3.05 -2.94
N VAL A 78 7.76 -4.19 -3.49
CA VAL A 78 8.51 -5.20 -2.74
C VAL A 78 9.87 -4.64 -2.34
N ARG A 79 10.04 -4.39 -1.04
CA ARG A 79 11.29 -3.86 -0.49
C ARG A 79 12.41 -4.91 -0.47
N PRO A 80 13.68 -4.48 -0.55
CA PRO A 80 14.83 -5.36 -0.36
C PRO A 80 14.80 -6.01 1.03
N LEU A 81 14.82 -7.35 1.06
CA LEU A 81 14.67 -8.16 2.26
C LEU A 81 15.84 -9.12 2.41
N MET A 82 16.41 -9.17 3.61
CA MET A 82 17.35 -10.21 4.05
C MET A 82 16.74 -10.99 5.20
N VAL A 83 16.71 -12.32 5.05
CA VAL A 83 16.23 -13.25 6.04
C VAL A 83 17.43 -13.88 6.72
N ARG A 84 17.48 -13.82 8.06
CA ARG A 84 18.51 -14.42 8.88
C ARG A 84 17.90 -15.47 9.80
N LEU A 85 18.62 -16.56 9.99
CA LEU A 85 18.20 -17.63 10.90
C LEU A 85 18.37 -17.18 12.36
N GLU A 86 17.27 -17.18 13.11
CA GLU A 86 17.27 -16.92 14.56
C GLU A 86 16.52 -18.05 15.27
N PRO A 87 17.22 -19.06 15.81
CA PRO A 87 16.59 -20.22 16.44
C PRO A 87 15.92 -19.87 17.78
N GLN A 88 16.26 -18.73 18.38
CA GLN A 88 15.73 -18.26 19.67
C GLN A 88 14.71 -17.12 19.49
N ALA A 89 13.72 -17.33 18.62
CA ALA A 89 12.66 -16.35 18.45
C ALA A 89 11.64 -16.40 19.62
N GLY A 90 11.27 -15.23 20.16
CA GLY A 90 10.21 -15.09 21.17
C GLY A 90 8.79 -15.19 20.58
N THR A 91 8.65 -15.30 19.26
CA THR A 91 7.37 -15.36 18.56
C THR A 91 7.37 -16.53 17.60
N LEU A 92 6.32 -17.36 17.67
CA LEU A 92 6.14 -18.52 16.81
C LEU A 92 4.99 -18.27 15.84
N MET A 93 5.26 -18.43 14.54
CA MET A 93 4.23 -18.38 13.51
C MET A 93 3.78 -19.79 13.17
N VAL A 94 2.47 -20.06 13.29
CA VAL A 94 1.89 -21.38 13.04
C VAL A 94 0.79 -21.25 11.99
N LYS A 95 0.87 -22.08 10.96
CA LYS A 95 -0.18 -22.16 9.94
C LYS A 95 -1.23 -23.18 10.34
N LEU A 96 -2.47 -22.70 10.47
CA LEU A 96 -3.63 -23.51 10.79
C LEU A 96 -4.33 -23.98 9.50
N GLN A 97 -4.95 -25.16 9.55
CA GLN A 97 -5.84 -25.62 8.48
C GLN A 97 -7.22 -24.98 8.65
N PRO A 98 -7.85 -24.52 7.55
CA PRO A 98 -9.16 -23.90 7.62
C PRO A 98 -10.20 -24.88 8.17
N GLY A 99 -10.99 -24.44 9.15
CA GLY A 99 -12.04 -25.25 9.79
C GLY A 99 -11.59 -26.11 10.98
N GLN A 100 -10.30 -26.15 11.32
CA GLN A 100 -9.78 -26.88 12.50
C GLN A 100 -9.17 -25.96 13.58
N GLU A 101 -9.46 -24.67 13.52
CA GLU A 101 -8.84 -23.64 14.37
C GLU A 101 -9.03 -23.93 15.86
N GLN A 102 -10.28 -24.10 16.32
CA GLN A 102 -10.58 -24.35 17.73
C GLN A 102 -9.94 -25.64 18.25
N ALA A 103 -10.01 -26.72 17.47
CA ALA A 103 -9.42 -28.01 17.85
C ALA A 103 -7.88 -27.93 17.93
N THR A 104 -7.27 -27.20 17.00
CA THR A 104 -5.81 -27.03 16.96
C THR A 104 -5.33 -26.11 18.07
N LEU A 105 -6.04 -25.02 18.36
CA LEU A 105 -5.77 -24.14 19.51
C LEU A 105 -5.82 -24.91 20.84
N GLY A 106 -6.85 -25.75 21.03
CA GLY A 106 -6.94 -26.58 22.24
C GLY A 106 -5.77 -27.56 22.38
N ARG A 107 -5.27 -28.12 21.28
CA ARG A 107 -4.05 -28.98 21.28
C ARG A 107 -2.80 -28.15 21.55
N LEU A 108 -2.67 -26.97 20.94
CA LEU A 108 -1.53 -26.09 21.10
C LEU A 108 -1.41 -25.63 22.55
N GLN A 109 -2.53 -25.24 23.17
CA GLN A 109 -2.59 -24.84 24.57
C GLN A 109 -2.15 -25.98 25.50
N LYS A 110 -2.63 -27.21 25.27
CA LYS A 110 -2.21 -28.38 26.07
C LYS A 110 -0.71 -28.66 25.95
N LEU A 111 -0.15 -28.59 24.75
CA LEU A 111 1.28 -28.76 24.53
C LEU A 111 2.06 -27.63 25.22
N TYR A 112 1.63 -26.39 25.05
CA TYR A 112 2.30 -25.23 25.65
C TYR A 112 2.35 -25.32 27.18
N THR A 113 1.23 -25.67 27.83
CA THR A 113 1.18 -25.86 29.29
C THR A 113 2.08 -27.01 29.76
N ALA A 114 2.27 -28.06 28.94
CA ALA A 114 3.14 -29.17 29.27
C ALA A 114 4.64 -28.81 29.21
N TYR A 115 5.04 -27.94 28.28
CA TYR A 115 6.44 -27.52 28.13
C TYR A 115 6.81 -26.31 29.00
N ALA A 116 5.86 -25.41 29.27
CA ALA A 116 6.09 -24.18 30.03
C ALA A 116 5.00 -23.97 31.10
N PRO A 117 5.00 -24.77 32.18
CA PRO A 117 4.04 -24.61 33.27
C PRO A 117 4.20 -23.23 33.91
N GLY A 118 3.17 -22.39 33.82
CA GLY A 118 3.14 -21.04 34.41
C GLY A 118 3.01 -19.89 33.41
N PHE A 119 3.14 -20.12 32.11
CA PHE A 119 2.93 -19.11 31.08
C PHE A 119 1.62 -19.31 30.34
N THR A 120 0.85 -18.25 30.16
CA THR A 120 -0.32 -18.22 29.28
C THR A 120 0.12 -18.06 27.83
N LEU A 121 -0.42 -18.89 26.95
CA LEU A 121 -0.23 -18.76 25.51
C LEU A 121 -1.00 -17.51 25.01
N GLU A 122 -0.28 -16.43 24.74
CA GLU A 122 -0.81 -15.30 23.99
C GLU A 122 -0.72 -15.60 22.50
N TYR A 123 -1.83 -15.47 21.79
CA TYR A 123 -1.90 -15.64 20.35
C TYR A 123 -2.73 -14.53 19.72
N GLN A 124 -2.31 -14.10 18.53
CA GLN A 124 -3.03 -13.15 17.69
C GLN A 124 -3.23 -13.78 16.33
N PHE A 125 -4.46 -13.69 15.81
CA PHE A 125 -4.78 -14.16 14.48
C PHE A 125 -4.46 -13.06 13.47
N LEU A 126 -3.61 -13.38 12.49
CA LEU A 126 -3.29 -12.47 11.38
C LEU A 126 -4.56 -11.95 10.67
N GLU A 127 -5.59 -12.79 10.51
CA GLU A 127 -6.86 -12.40 9.89
C GLU A 127 -7.54 -11.24 10.63
N THR A 128 -7.52 -11.24 11.96
CA THR A 128 -8.13 -10.18 12.77
C THR A 128 -7.40 -8.86 12.57
N ASP A 129 -6.06 -8.91 12.53
CA ASP A 129 -5.22 -7.72 12.31
C ASP A 129 -5.42 -7.16 10.89
N TYR A 130 -5.48 -8.03 9.88
CA TYR A 130 -5.80 -7.61 8.51
C TYR A 130 -7.19 -6.98 8.42
N GLN A 131 -8.21 -7.58 9.04
CA GLN A 131 -9.56 -7.02 9.02
C GLN A 131 -9.64 -5.64 9.67
N ALA A 132 -8.90 -5.41 10.75
CA ALA A 132 -8.84 -4.10 11.40
C ALA A 132 -8.23 -3.03 10.46
N GLN A 133 -7.15 -3.38 9.75
CA GLN A 133 -6.50 -2.51 8.77
C GLN A 133 -7.42 -2.22 7.57
N TYR A 134 -8.06 -3.25 7.01
CA TYR A 134 -9.02 -3.09 5.90
C TYR A 134 -10.27 -2.31 6.29
N ALA A 135 -10.73 -2.40 7.55
CA ALA A 135 -11.89 -1.66 8.02
C ALA A 135 -11.64 -0.14 8.00
N ALA A 136 -10.42 0.30 8.35
CA ALA A 136 -10.03 1.71 8.26
C ALA A 136 -10.03 2.20 6.80
N GLU A 137 -9.46 1.42 5.88
CA GLU A 137 -9.44 1.74 4.45
C GLU A 137 -10.86 1.81 3.85
N ARG A 138 -11.75 0.87 4.20
CA ARG A 138 -13.15 0.88 3.74
C ARG A 138 -13.88 2.15 4.16
N ARG A 139 -13.64 2.65 5.38
CA ARG A 139 -14.27 3.89 5.85
C ARG A 139 -13.84 5.10 5.02
N VAL A 140 -12.54 5.20 4.73
CA VAL A 140 -11.99 6.27 3.89
C VAL A 140 -12.56 6.19 2.47
N ALA A 141 -12.62 4.99 1.88
CA ALA A 141 -13.19 4.79 0.55
C ALA A 141 -14.66 5.21 0.47
N VAL A 142 -15.46 4.89 1.50
CA VAL A 142 -16.87 5.29 1.59
C VAL A 142 -17.01 6.82 1.66
N LEU A 143 -16.21 7.48 2.50
CA LEU A 143 -16.22 8.95 2.63
C LEU A 143 -15.82 9.62 1.31
N SER A 144 -14.76 9.12 0.65
CA SER A 144 -14.32 9.62 -0.66
C SER A 144 -15.42 9.50 -1.71
N ARG A 145 -16.16 8.39 -1.72
CA ARG A 145 -17.29 8.18 -2.64
C ARG A 145 -18.41 9.21 -2.44
N TYR A 146 -18.73 9.57 -1.19
CA TYR A 146 -19.71 10.62 -0.90
C TYR A 146 -19.24 11.98 -1.41
N PHE A 147 -17.99 12.37 -1.13
CA PHE A 147 -17.45 13.63 -1.63
C PHE A 147 -17.38 13.69 -3.15
N ALA A 148 -16.99 12.59 -3.81
CA ALA A 148 -17.00 12.49 -5.27
C ALA A 148 -18.43 12.64 -5.83
N SER A 149 -19.43 11.98 -5.24
CA SER A 149 -20.82 12.13 -5.67
C SER A 149 -21.34 13.56 -5.51
N LEU A 150 -20.99 14.23 -4.41
CA LEU A 150 -21.39 15.61 -4.17
C LEU A 150 -20.71 16.57 -5.15
N ALA A 151 -19.42 16.37 -5.44
CA ALA A 151 -18.67 17.17 -6.40
C ALA A 151 -19.26 17.08 -7.81
N ILE A 152 -19.66 15.87 -8.24
CA ILE A 152 -20.34 15.66 -9.53
C ILE A 152 -21.68 16.41 -9.57
N LEU A 153 -22.49 16.31 -8.51
CA LEU A 153 -23.76 17.04 -8.43
C LEU A 153 -23.59 18.55 -8.53
N ILE A 154 -22.61 19.12 -7.82
CA ILE A 154 -22.32 20.57 -7.86
C ILE A 154 -21.79 20.98 -9.24
N SER A 155 -20.91 20.18 -9.84
CA SER A 155 -20.39 20.45 -11.19
C SER A 155 -21.50 20.47 -12.25
N CYS A 156 -22.48 19.56 -12.14
CA CYS A 156 -23.63 19.52 -13.05
C CYS A 156 -24.57 20.73 -12.87
N LEU A 157 -24.68 21.30 -11.66
CA LEU A 157 -25.46 22.51 -11.42
C LEU A 157 -24.79 23.78 -11.96
N GLY A 158 -23.47 23.80 -12.10
CA GLY A 158 -22.73 24.95 -12.68
C GLY A 158 -22.90 25.09 -14.21
N LEU A 159 -23.08 23.98 -14.92
CA LEU A 159 -23.25 23.93 -16.38
C LEU A 159 -24.45 24.74 -16.93
N PRO A 160 -25.67 24.68 -16.35
CA PRO A 160 -26.79 25.48 -16.84
C PRO A 160 -26.62 26.99 -16.60
N PHE A 161 -25.91 27.41 -15.53
CA PHE A 161 -25.61 28.83 -15.29
C PHE A 161 -24.61 29.40 -16.31
N GLY A 162 -23.60 28.61 -16.70
CA GLY A 162 -22.66 29.01 -17.76
C GLY A 162 -23.34 29.20 -19.12
N GLN A 163 -24.20 28.25 -19.50
CA GLN A 163 -24.94 28.34 -20.76
C GLN A 163 -25.96 29.49 -20.77
N PHE A 164 -26.59 29.81 -19.62
CA PHE A 164 -27.49 30.97 -19.52
C PHE A 164 -26.76 32.31 -19.62
N ALA A 165 -25.52 32.40 -19.12
CA ALA A 165 -24.70 33.60 -19.25
C ALA A 165 -24.26 33.82 -20.71
N GLU A 166 -23.90 32.75 -21.41
CA GLU A 166 -23.50 32.80 -22.83
C GLU A 166 -24.67 33.17 -23.75
N ARG A 167 -25.86 32.59 -23.54
CA ARG A 167 -27.08 32.93 -24.30
C ARG A 167 -27.45 34.41 -24.17
N ARG A 168 -27.29 34.99 -22.97
CA ARG A 168 -27.54 36.43 -22.72
C ARG A 168 -26.53 37.35 -23.42
N CYS A 169 -25.28 36.91 -23.57
CA CYS A 169 -24.28 37.67 -24.35
C CYS A 169 -24.57 37.62 -25.85
N LEU A 170 -25.03 36.48 -26.38
CA LEU A 170 -25.39 36.34 -27.80
C LEU A 170 -26.60 37.20 -28.17
N GLU A 171 -27.62 37.26 -27.33
CA GLU A 171 -28.81 38.10 -27.53
C GLU A 171 -28.46 39.60 -27.62
N SER A 172 -27.45 40.06 -26.87
CA SER A 172 -26.98 41.45 -26.92
C SER A 172 -26.14 41.82 -28.15
N ARG A 173 -25.69 40.84 -28.94
CA ARG A 173 -24.96 41.04 -30.21
C ARG A 173 -25.88 41.02 -31.44
N ALA A 174 -27.16 40.69 -31.28
CA ALA A 174 -28.12 40.78 -32.37
C ALA A 174 -28.35 42.25 -32.75
N PRO A 175 -28.39 42.61 -34.05
CA PRO A 175 -28.60 43.99 -34.48
C PRO A 175 -29.98 44.47 -33.99
N PRO A 176 -30.07 45.65 -33.34
CA PRO A 176 -31.35 46.14 -32.84
C PRO A 176 -32.29 46.43 -34.02
N GLY A 177 -33.51 45.89 -33.95
CA GLY A 177 -34.62 46.40 -34.76
C GLY A 177 -34.94 47.85 -34.40
N PRO A 178 -35.60 48.61 -35.29
CA PRO A 178 -35.67 50.09 -35.25
C PRO A 178 -36.35 50.72 -34.02
N GLN A 179 -36.83 49.94 -33.06
CA GLN A 179 -37.44 50.44 -31.81
C GLN A 179 -36.95 49.60 -30.61
N ALA A 180 -35.80 49.94 -30.04
CA ALA A 180 -35.29 49.31 -28.82
C ALA A 180 -35.02 50.39 -27.73
N PRO A 181 -35.49 50.19 -26.47
CA PRO A 181 -35.18 51.09 -25.36
C PRO A 181 -33.70 50.98 -24.94
N PRO A 182 -33.11 52.02 -24.30
CA PRO A 182 -31.68 52.09 -24.05
C PRO A 182 -31.19 50.98 -23.10
N PRO A 183 -29.94 50.48 -23.27
CA PRO A 183 -29.44 49.33 -22.52
C PRO A 183 -29.24 49.67 -21.04
N HIS A 184 -29.91 48.92 -20.16
CA HIS A 184 -29.76 49.02 -18.72
C HIS A 184 -28.39 48.46 -18.26
N ARG A 185 -27.81 49.13 -17.25
CA ARG A 185 -26.45 48.98 -16.69
C ARG A 185 -25.98 47.56 -16.26
N LEU A 186 -26.79 46.52 -16.43
CA LEU A 186 -26.55 45.17 -15.92
C LEU A 186 -25.45 44.38 -16.68
N CYS A 187 -25.09 44.79 -17.91
CA CYS A 187 -24.08 44.07 -18.69
C CYS A 187 -22.62 44.42 -18.29
N LYS A 188 -22.39 45.59 -17.66
CA LYS A 188 -21.02 46.01 -17.28
C LYS A 188 -20.50 45.30 -16.03
N THR A 189 -21.37 44.83 -15.12
CA THR A 189 -20.93 44.13 -13.90
C THR A 189 -20.44 42.70 -14.16
N ALA A 190 -20.88 42.06 -15.24
CA ALA A 190 -20.42 40.71 -15.61
C ALA A 190 -18.96 40.69 -16.12
N LEU A 191 -18.47 41.77 -16.72
CA LEU A 191 -17.08 41.86 -17.19
C LEU A 191 -16.06 42.18 -16.09
N VAL A 192 -16.50 42.69 -14.93
CA VAL A 192 -15.58 43.06 -13.82
C VAL A 192 -15.09 41.83 -13.04
N TRP A 193 -15.83 40.73 -13.05
CA TRP A 193 -15.47 39.49 -12.33
C TRP A 193 -14.71 38.47 -13.17
N ALA A 194 -14.66 38.65 -14.50
CA ALA A 194 -13.91 37.79 -15.41
C ALA A 194 -12.39 37.69 -15.13
N PRO A 195 -11.68 38.73 -14.64
CA PRO A 195 -10.24 38.64 -14.39
C PRO A 195 -9.87 37.84 -13.14
N TRP A 196 -10.80 37.66 -12.19
CA TRP A 196 -10.50 37.02 -10.90
C TRP A 196 -10.58 35.50 -10.94
N PHE A 197 -11.38 34.92 -11.84
CA PHE A 197 -11.54 33.46 -11.93
C PHE A 197 -10.54 32.81 -12.91
N PHE A 198 -9.91 33.60 -13.80
CA PHE A 198 -9.02 33.09 -14.86
C PHE A 198 -7.54 33.48 -14.70
N ARG A 199 -7.12 33.98 -13.53
CA ARG A 199 -5.70 34.18 -13.23
C ARG A 199 -5.12 32.89 -12.64
N ALA A 200 -4.85 31.94 -13.52
CA ALA A 200 -3.92 30.86 -13.24
C ALA A 200 -2.59 31.46 -12.72
N PRO A 201 -1.95 30.87 -11.70
CA PRO A 201 -0.63 31.31 -11.27
C PRO A 201 0.37 31.04 -12.40
N ALA A 202 0.76 32.09 -13.11
CA ALA A 202 1.85 32.04 -14.06
C ALA A 202 3.14 31.67 -13.30
N ALA A 203 3.80 30.65 -13.85
CA ALA A 203 5.13 30.16 -13.52
C ALA A 203 6.06 31.20 -12.87
N VAL A 204 6.53 30.86 -11.67
CA VAL A 204 7.76 31.40 -11.07
C VAL A 204 8.92 31.03 -12.00
N GLY A 205 9.47 32.03 -12.68
CA GLY A 205 10.78 31.93 -13.30
C GLY A 205 11.84 31.71 -12.22
N ARG A 206 12.65 30.67 -12.39
CA ARG A 206 13.92 30.54 -11.66
C ARG A 206 15.00 31.37 -12.37
N PRO A 207 15.90 32.03 -11.64
CA PRO A 207 17.17 32.52 -12.18
C PRO A 207 18.09 31.36 -12.58
#